data_AF-A0A561WKN0-F1
#
_entry.id   AF-A0A561WKN0-F1
#
_cell.length_a   1.000
_cell.length_b   1.000
_cell.length_c   1.000
_cell.angle_alpha   90.00
_cell.angle_beta   90.00
_cell.angle_gamma   90.00
#
_symmetry.space_group_name_H-M   'P 1'
#
loop_
_entity.id
_entity.type
_entity.pdbx_description
1 polymer ?
#
loop_
_entity_poly.entity_id
_entity_poly.type
_entity_poly.pdbx_seq_one_letter_code
_entity_poly.pdbx_strand_id
1 'polypeptide(L)'
;MLNDHERRTLAELEHHLQGDADFVARMAAPAGGGSEPVFPAVPVLCALLFILVPLVMLLFGWPGVLVVVDLFAAAMAIVMLRRRAR
;
A
#
# COMPACT_ATOMS: atom_id res chain seq x y z
N MET A 1 6.60 -6.08 -36.01
CA MET A 1 5.88 -7.34 -36.27
C MET A 1 6.78 -8.46 -35.79
N LEU A 2 6.31 -9.29 -34.85
CA LEU A 2 7.10 -10.44 -34.40
C LEU A 2 7.33 -11.40 -35.57
N ASN A 3 8.54 -11.93 -35.66
CA ASN A 3 8.92 -12.94 -36.63
C ASN A 3 8.25 -14.29 -36.26
N ASP A 4 7.99 -15.16 -37.24
CA ASP A 4 7.33 -16.45 -37.01
C ASP A 4 8.12 -17.37 -36.07
N HIS A 5 9.43 -17.19 -36.01
CA HIS A 5 10.29 -17.88 -35.04
C HIS A 5 10.02 -17.41 -33.61
N GLU A 6 9.87 -16.10 -33.40
CA GLU A 6 9.57 -15.51 -32.08
C GLU A 6 8.18 -15.92 -31.58
N ARG A 7 7.21 -16.08 -32.48
CA ARG A 7 5.88 -16.59 -32.12
C ARG A 7 5.92 -18.04 -31.64
N ARG A 8 6.76 -18.89 -32.24
CA ARG A 8 6.90 -20.29 -31.82
C ARG A 8 7.62 -20.41 -30.49
N THR A 9 8.70 -19.65 -30.29
CA THR A 9 9.43 -19.67 -29.01
C THR A 9 8.56 -19.14 -27.87
N LEU A 10 7.73 -18.13 -28.10
CA LEU A 10 6.75 -17.66 -27.11
C LEU A 10 5.70 -18.73 -26.77
N ALA A 11 5.14 -19.41 -27.77
CA ALA A 11 4.13 -20.45 -27.53
C ALA A 11 4.71 -21.65 -26.75
N GLU A 12 5.96 -22.01 -27.01
CA GLU A 12 6.68 -23.05 -26.26
C GLU A 12 6.95 -22.63 -24.81
N LEU A 13 7.35 -21.36 -24.60
CA LEU A 13 7.55 -20.81 -23.27
C LEU A 13 6.25 -20.77 -22.47
N GLU A 14 5.14 -20.34 -23.08
CA GLU A 14 3.83 -20.30 -22.46
C GLU A 14 3.36 -21.71 -22.07
N HIS A 15 3.54 -22.70 -22.95
CA HIS A 15 3.18 -24.09 -22.65
C HIS A 15 4.00 -24.65 -21.48
N HIS A 16 5.30 -24.33 -21.41
CA HIS A 16 6.15 -24.75 -20.30
C HIS A 16 5.74 -24.08 -18.98
N LEU A 17 5.42 -22.79 -19.01
CA LEU A 17 5.04 -22.01 -17.82
C LEU A 17 3.65 -22.37 -17.27
N GLN A 18 2.72 -22.82 -18.12
CA GLN A 18 1.42 -23.34 -17.68
C GLN A 18 1.53 -24.65 -16.87
N GLY A 19 2.60 -25.42 -17.08
CA GLY A 19 2.87 -26.65 -16.33
C GLY A 19 3.47 -26.42 -14.93
N ASP A 20 4.00 -25.23 -14.67
CA ASP A 20 4.57 -24.86 -13.37
C ASP A 20 3.48 -24.22 -12.48
N ALA A 21 2.88 -25.06 -11.62
CA ALA A 21 1.83 -24.64 -10.69
C ALA A 21 2.30 -23.52 -9.74
N ASP A 22 3.59 -23.48 -9.36
CA ASP A 22 4.14 -22.44 -8.48
C ASP A 22 4.34 -21.11 -9.24
N PHE A 23 4.66 -21.17 -10.53
CA PHE A 23 4.67 -19.98 -11.39
C PHE A 23 3.26 -19.43 -11.63
N VAL A 24 2.31 -20.31 -11.95
CA VAL A 24 0.90 -19.93 -12.10
C VAL A 24 0.36 -19.35 -10.79
N ALA A 25 0.69 -19.93 -9.63
CA ALA A 25 0.29 -19.39 -8.34
C ALA A 25 0.88 -18.00 -8.08
N ARG A 26 2.12 -17.73 -8.48
CA ARG A 26 2.76 -16.40 -8.35
C ARG A 26 2.21 -15.35 -9.32
N MET A 27 1.80 -15.77 -10.51
CA MET A 27 1.21 -14.88 -11.53
C MET A 27 -0.29 -14.65 -11.30
N ALA A 28 -1.01 -15.66 -10.79
CA ALA A 28 -2.40 -15.58 -10.39
C ALA A 28 -2.57 -14.92 -9.02
N ALA A 29 -1.52 -14.94 -8.18
CA ALA A 29 -1.43 -14.01 -7.07
C ALA A 29 -1.56 -12.61 -7.67
N PRO A 30 -2.57 -11.84 -7.27
CA PRO A 30 -2.79 -10.55 -7.89
C PRO A 30 -1.53 -9.72 -7.67
N ALA A 31 -0.88 -9.28 -8.76
CA ALA A 31 0.25 -8.35 -8.77
C ALA A 31 -0.12 -6.95 -8.20
N GLY A 32 -1.19 -6.88 -7.41
CA GLY A 32 -1.88 -5.70 -6.90
C GLY A 32 -3.17 -6.14 -6.18
N GLY A 33 -3.08 -7.12 -5.28
CA GLY A 33 -4.23 -7.66 -4.55
C GLY A 33 -4.95 -6.62 -3.71
N GLY A 34 -6.03 -6.06 -4.27
CA GLY A 34 -7.07 -5.37 -3.53
C GLY A 34 -7.34 -3.93 -4.00
N SER A 35 -7.87 -3.79 -5.21
CA SER A 35 -8.67 -2.63 -5.61
C SER A 35 -10.03 -2.62 -4.89
N GLU A 36 -10.00 -2.42 -3.58
CA GLU A 36 -10.98 -1.57 -2.91
C GLU A 36 -10.20 -0.28 -2.68
N PRO A 37 -10.71 0.94 -2.98
CA PRO A 37 -10.05 2.14 -2.54
C PRO A 37 -10.16 2.16 -1.01
N VAL A 38 -9.26 1.45 -0.33
CA VAL A 38 -9.01 1.59 1.09
C VAL A 38 -8.61 3.04 1.21
N PHE A 39 -9.55 3.85 1.69
CA PHE A 39 -9.37 5.27 1.90
C PHE A 39 -7.94 5.49 2.43
N PRO A 40 -7.11 6.35 1.80
CA PRO A 40 -5.68 6.46 2.07
C PRO A 40 -5.44 7.13 3.43
N ALA A 41 -5.92 6.51 4.50
CA ALA A 41 -5.97 7.04 5.85
C ALA A 41 -4.57 7.33 6.38
N VAL A 42 -3.60 6.47 6.08
CA VAL A 42 -2.21 6.67 6.52
C VAL A 42 -1.57 7.86 5.80
N PRO A 43 -1.58 7.98 4.46
CA PRO A 43 -1.14 9.19 3.77
C PRO A 43 -1.83 10.46 4.26
N VAL A 44 -3.15 10.42 4.46
CA VAL A 44 -3.94 11.57 4.92
C VAL A 44 -3.56 11.96 6.33
N LEU A 45 -3.42 11.01 7.26
CA LEU A 45 -2.96 11.26 8.62
C LEU A 45 -1.57 11.89 8.63
N CYS A 46 -0.64 11.38 7.82
CA CYS A 46 0.72 11.93 7.73
C CYS A 46 0.71 13.37 7.21
N ALA A 47 -0.07 13.66 6.15
CA ALA A 47 -0.20 15.01 5.63
C ALA A 47 -0.80 15.97 6.66
N LEU A 48 -1.81 15.51 7.41
CA LEU A 48 -2.48 16.30 8.44
C LEU A 48 -1.55 16.59 9.62
N LEU A 49 -0.75 15.61 10.04
CA LEU A 49 0.31 15.81 11.05
C LEU A 49 1.32 16.86 10.59
N PHE A 50 1.82 16.75 9.36
CA PHE A 50 2.79 17.69 8.81
C PHE A 50 2.28 19.14 8.80
N ILE A 51 0.99 19.35 8.54
CA ILE A 51 0.36 20.67 8.56
C ILE A 51 0.14 21.17 10.00
N LEU A 52 -0.31 20.30 10.92
CA LEU A 52 -0.63 20.70 12.28
C LEU A 52 0.60 21.00 13.15
N VAL A 53 1.68 20.22 13.01
CA VAL A 53 2.88 20.36 13.85
C VAL A 53 3.43 21.80 13.88
N PRO A 54 3.71 22.48 12.75
CA PRO A 54 4.21 23.84 12.78
C PRO A 54 3.19 24.83 13.37
N LEU A 55 1.89 24.66 13.09
CA LEU A 55 0.82 25.51 13.64
C LEU A 55 0.75 25.41 15.17
N VAL A 56 0.80 24.18 15.67
CA VAL A 56 0.68 23.89 17.10
C VAL A 56 1.96 24.25 17.85
N MET A 57 3.13 24.01 17.23
CA MET A 57 4.40 24.49 17.77
C MET A 57 4.42 26.02 17.90
N LEU A 58 3.81 26.74 16.93
CA LEU A 58 3.72 28.19 16.97
C LEU A 58 2.74 28.70 18.05
N LEU A 59 1.57 28.06 18.21
CA LEU A 59 0.50 28.51 19.11
C LEU A 59 0.65 28.03 20.56
N PHE A 60 1.09 26.79 20.75
CA PHE A 60 1.08 26.09 22.03
C PHE A 60 2.48 25.62 22.46
N GLY A 61 3.49 25.81 21.61
CA GLY A 61 4.87 25.39 21.91
C GLY A 61 5.02 23.88 22.09
N TRP A 62 6.02 23.50 22.89
CA TRP A 62 6.37 22.10 23.14
C TRP A 62 5.22 21.23 23.67
N PRO A 63 4.40 21.69 24.64
CA PRO A 63 3.28 20.90 25.15
C PRO A 63 2.25 20.57 24.08
N GLY A 64 1.96 21.51 23.17
CA GLY A 64 1.01 21.28 22.10
C GLY A 64 1.47 20.19 21.12
N VAL A 65 2.77 20.18 20.79
CA VAL A 65 3.34 19.17 19.90
C VAL A 65 3.20 17.76 20.50
N LEU A 66 3.44 17.60 21.80
CA LEU A 66 3.26 16.30 22.49
C LEU A 66 1.83 15.79 22.35
N VAL A 67 0.84 16.65 22.63
CA VAL A 67 -0.58 16.31 22.49
C VAL A 67 -0.94 15.89 21.07
N VAL A 68 -0.43 16.59 20.05
CA VAL A 68 -0.69 16.26 18.64
C VAL A 68 -0.07 14.91 18.24
N VAL A 69 1.15 14.64 18.69
CA VAL A 69 1.84 13.37 18.41
C VAL A 69 1.10 12.20 19.07
N ASP A 70 0.65 12.36 20.32
CA ASP A 70 -0.14 11.35 21.02
C ASP A 70 -1.47 11.06 20.31
N LEU A 71 -2.17 12.12 19.87
CA LEU A 71 -3.41 11.99 19.07
C LEU A 71 -3.16 11.26 17.74
N PHE A 72 -2.05 11.58 17.06
CA PHE A 72 -1.66 10.91 15.83
C PHE A 72 -1.35 9.43 16.05
N ALA A 73 -0.62 9.09 17.11
CA ALA A 73 -0.33 7.72 17.49
C ALA A 73 -1.62 6.93 17.79
N ALA A 74 -2.55 7.52 18.54
CA ALA A 74 -3.86 6.93 18.81
C ALA A 74 -4.67 6.71 17.53
N ALA A 75 -4.69 7.68 16.61
CA ALA A 75 -5.37 7.55 15.32
C ALA A 75 -4.77 6.43 14.47
N MET A 76 -3.44 6.31 14.41
CA MET A 76 -2.74 5.22 13.73
C MET A 76 -3.07 3.86 14.34
N ALA A 77 -3.08 3.76 15.67
CA ALA A 77 -3.44 2.53 16.37
C ALA A 77 -4.89 2.10 16.03
N ILE A 78 -5.84 3.04 16.01
CA ILE A 78 -7.23 2.77 15.59
C ILE A 78 -7.28 2.28 14.14
N VAL A 79 -6.57 2.94 13.22
CA VAL A 79 -6.53 2.51 11.81
C VAL A 79 -5.96 1.10 11.68
N MET A 80 -4.90 0.77 12.40
CA MET A 80 -4.31 -0.58 12.39
C MET A 80 -5.25 -1.62 12.98
N LEU A 81 -5.92 -1.33 14.09
CA LEU A 81 -6.91 -2.22 14.69
C LEU A 81 -8.08 -2.48 13.75
N ARG A 82 -8.60 -1.44 13.08
CA ARG A 82 -9.69 -1.56 12.10
C ARG A 82 -9.28 -2.33 10.85
N ARG A 83 -8.02 -2.18 10.41
CA ARG A 83 -7.45 -2.96 9.30
C ARG A 83 -7.22 -4.42 9.67
N ARG A 84 -6.88 -4.73 10.93
CA ARG A 84 -6.72 -6.10 11.42
C ARG A 84 -8.05 -6.83 11.63
N ALA A 85 -9.10 -6.08 11.93
CA ALA A 85 -10.45 -6.62 12.16
C ALA A 85 -11.27 -6.82 10.88
N ARG A 86 -10.81 -6.26 9.74
CA ARG A 86 -11.31 -6.58 8.39
C ARG A 86 -10.51 -7.73 7.82
#